data_AF-A0A8H7S359-F1
#
_entry.id   AF-A0A8H7S359-F1
#
_cell.length_a   1.000
_cell.length_b   1.000
_cell.length_c   1.000
_cell.angle_alpha   90.00
_cell.angle_beta   90.00
_cell.angle_gamma   90.00
#
_symmetry.space_group_name_H-M   'P 1'
#
loop_
_entity.id
_entity.type
_entity.pdbx_description
1 polymer ?
#
loop_
_entity_poly.entity_id
_entity_poly.type
_entity_poly.pdbx_seq_one_letter_code
_entity_poly.pdbx_strand_id
1 'polypeptide(L)'
;MSDSAATAPSSNKEEITKRSSIYLIKEYLENEEGIPSLAGLYNHDKEKFIDMSNPNSVVQTWKHRFITAVHSFQVKKQNGVESEIQSANAESSGVSTPTTTSKRSVSTAESSKTDSCLLSAQNKEQYRKSFEAMKNENKWPLRKNDDGSDIYLEDIMYEFGVECEFEHLVHSFILDPTDLCWKDRLTDEELKRVIDATDPGLPAIGDGVQLIFDHCEKALATVDDEKSGRRGDDIIDTIWKAVTELGFFNPRTHFDEDWTQRTILDFLNMYRNDTLKDIIANGSEMDFVARCWVNLDRCYENIAVAARWFFFYFSLLYFALCIWLYVFLLMNQKRDRGCVSTLVRVNNNRAISGLNPIADKQSSVRPDFLLINNYLDIAVGECGKEDVGGIGKKEIVEKHLHTPKIMKDIFVRILAKGYGESSLARSIKVTAINQNSTRLQVSVLDSPGGYVCRLLNTNNFEIPTIPHLISAQLFPILKLALKTKIIAKNVLKKVEEQQKSKTNTEPDIVCLNKKAATIELPPCLTVNNKRQKVSK
;
A
#
# COMPACT_ATOMS: atom_id res chain seq x y z
N MET A 1 19.00 -66.07 12.96
CA MET A 1 19.31 -65.25 11.77
C MET A 1 18.18 -64.27 11.57
N SER A 2 18.56 -62.99 11.44
CA SER A 2 17.82 -61.81 10.95
C SER A 2 16.55 -61.33 11.69
N ASP A 3 16.77 -60.23 12.43
CA ASP A 3 15.82 -59.22 12.85
C ASP A 3 15.14 -58.49 11.68
N SER A 4 13.90 -58.03 11.88
CA SER A 4 13.40 -56.81 11.22
C SER A 4 12.36 -56.11 12.11
N ALA A 5 12.79 -55.02 12.77
CA ALA A 5 11.92 -54.09 13.49
C ALA A 5 11.50 -52.94 12.57
N ALA A 6 10.20 -52.68 12.51
CA ALA A 6 9.60 -51.56 11.77
C ALA A 6 9.76 -50.25 12.55
N THR A 7 10.20 -49.17 11.88
CA THR A 7 10.35 -47.83 12.44
C THR A 7 9.24 -46.90 11.96
N ALA A 8 8.63 -46.16 12.90
CA ALA A 8 7.58 -45.15 12.71
C ALA A 8 8.15 -43.78 12.27
N PRO A 9 7.34 -42.87 11.68
CA PRO A 9 7.83 -41.66 10.99
C PRO A 9 8.17 -40.47 11.91
N SER A 10 9.06 -39.62 11.41
CA SER A 10 9.88 -38.63 12.10
C SER A 10 9.25 -37.26 12.41
N SER A 11 7.94 -37.15 12.65
CA SER A 11 7.31 -35.84 12.94
C SER A 11 7.24 -35.46 14.42
N ASN A 12 7.65 -36.35 15.34
CA ASN A 12 7.55 -36.07 16.79
C ASN A 12 8.79 -35.38 17.39
N LYS A 13 9.93 -35.31 16.69
CA LYS A 13 11.19 -34.80 17.28
C LYS A 13 11.23 -33.27 17.43
N GLU A 14 10.65 -32.50 16.51
CA GLU A 14 10.64 -31.03 16.63
C GLU A 14 9.70 -30.52 17.73
N GLU A 15 8.55 -31.18 17.94
CA GLU A 15 7.59 -30.78 18.97
C GLU A 15 8.09 -31.17 20.38
N ILE A 16 8.80 -32.31 20.51
CA ILE A 16 9.47 -32.73 21.74
C ILE A 16 10.65 -31.79 22.11
N THR A 17 11.37 -31.26 21.11
CA THR A 17 12.52 -30.36 21.35
C THR A 17 12.09 -28.95 21.78
N LYS A 18 10.94 -28.46 21.29
CA LYS A 18 10.36 -27.18 21.76
C LYS A 18 9.75 -27.29 23.16
N ARG A 19 9.21 -28.46 23.53
CA ARG A 19 8.69 -28.70 24.89
C ARG A 19 9.79 -28.91 25.93
N SER A 20 10.98 -29.40 25.57
CA SER A 20 12.07 -29.61 26.54
C SER A 20 12.73 -28.31 27.02
N SER A 21 12.82 -27.29 26.17
CA SER A 21 13.58 -26.06 26.47
C SER A 21 12.84 -25.08 27.40
N ILE A 22 11.51 -25.05 27.34
CA ILE A 22 10.70 -24.26 28.29
C ILE A 22 10.73 -24.90 29.69
N TYR A 23 10.72 -26.24 29.74
CA TYR A 23 10.76 -26.99 31.00
C TYR A 23 12.08 -26.78 31.73
N LEU A 24 13.19 -26.76 30.99
CA LEU A 24 14.54 -26.47 31.52
C LEU A 24 14.67 -25.06 32.10
N ILE A 25 14.13 -24.06 31.41
CA ILE A 25 14.16 -22.67 31.91
C ILE A 25 13.30 -22.56 33.17
N LYS A 26 12.15 -23.23 33.20
CA LYS A 26 11.29 -23.28 34.38
C LYS A 26 11.99 -23.97 35.56
N GLU A 27 12.60 -25.13 35.33
CA GLU A 27 13.38 -25.89 36.31
C GLU A 27 14.55 -25.07 36.88
N TYR A 28 15.26 -24.32 36.03
CA TYR A 28 16.31 -23.41 36.49
C TYR A 28 15.76 -22.28 37.37
N LEU A 29 14.70 -21.60 36.92
CA LEU A 29 14.10 -20.48 37.65
C LEU A 29 13.46 -20.92 38.97
N GLU A 30 13.00 -22.17 39.07
CA GLU A 30 12.43 -22.74 40.30
C GLU A 30 13.49 -23.16 41.31
N ASN A 31 14.72 -23.45 40.88
CA ASN A 31 15.80 -23.95 41.74
C ASN A 31 16.90 -22.92 42.06
N GLU A 32 16.90 -21.74 41.44
CA GLU A 32 17.90 -20.70 41.68
C GLU A 32 17.47 -19.81 42.87
N GLU A 33 18.23 -19.87 43.97
CA GLU A 33 17.97 -19.04 45.17
C GLU A 33 18.46 -17.59 45.02
N GLY A 34 19.12 -17.25 43.89
CA GLY A 34 19.67 -15.92 43.57
C GLY A 34 19.03 -15.25 42.35
N ILE A 35 19.57 -14.09 41.94
CA ILE A 35 19.13 -13.40 40.72
C ILE A 35 19.50 -14.29 39.52
N PRO A 36 18.51 -14.73 38.71
CA PRO A 36 18.77 -15.57 37.55
C PRO A 36 19.79 -14.90 36.63
N SER A 37 20.90 -15.60 36.37
CA SER A 37 21.96 -15.08 35.51
C SER A 37 22.16 -16.00 34.31
N LEU A 38 22.60 -15.44 33.19
CA LEU A 38 22.90 -16.22 32.00
C LEU A 38 24.00 -17.26 32.27
N ALA A 39 24.95 -16.93 33.14
CA ALA A 39 26.02 -17.83 33.58
C ALA A 39 25.48 -18.96 34.47
N GLY A 40 24.55 -18.67 35.39
CA GLY A 40 23.89 -19.66 36.24
C GLY A 40 23.07 -20.65 35.42
N LEU A 41 22.26 -20.15 34.48
CA LEU A 41 21.46 -20.98 33.57
C LEU A 41 22.35 -21.83 32.65
N TYR A 42 23.44 -21.25 32.14
CA TYR A 42 24.43 -21.98 31.33
C TYR A 42 25.08 -23.11 32.12
N ASN A 43 25.44 -22.89 33.39
CA ASN A 43 26.01 -23.91 34.25
C ASN A 43 24.99 -25.00 34.61
N HIS A 44 23.72 -24.63 34.80
CA HIS A 44 22.62 -25.56 35.06
C HIS A 44 22.36 -26.52 33.89
N ASP A 45 22.53 -26.05 32.65
CA ASP A 45 22.29 -26.84 31.44
C ASP A 45 23.57 -27.39 30.78
N LYS A 46 24.75 -27.16 31.40
CA LYS A 46 26.07 -27.45 30.83
C LYS A 46 26.25 -28.91 30.40
N GLU A 47 25.66 -29.86 31.12
CA GLU A 47 25.78 -31.29 30.79
C GLU A 47 24.90 -31.68 29.59
N LYS A 48 23.73 -31.05 29.41
CA LYS A 48 22.86 -31.26 28.24
C LYS A 48 23.37 -30.50 27.01
N PHE A 49 24.16 -29.44 27.22
CA PHE A 49 24.80 -28.59 26.20
C PHE A 49 25.91 -29.31 25.42
N ILE A 50 26.63 -30.26 26.04
CA ILE A 50 27.76 -30.96 25.42
C ILE A 50 27.31 -31.91 24.30
N ASP A 51 26.07 -32.42 24.36
CA ASP A 51 25.52 -33.36 23.36
C ASP A 51 25.00 -32.68 22.07
N MET A 52 24.90 -31.35 22.04
CA MET A 52 24.31 -30.60 20.92
C MET A 52 25.31 -29.61 20.31
N SER A 53 26.05 -30.08 19.31
CA SER A 53 27.19 -29.40 18.68
C SER A 53 26.93 -28.00 18.06
N ASN A 54 28.05 -27.27 17.94
CA ASN A 54 28.36 -25.95 17.34
C ASN A 54 28.15 -24.70 18.23
N PRO A 55 29.21 -24.20 18.90
CA PRO A 55 29.11 -23.16 19.93
C PRO A 55 28.46 -21.84 19.49
N ASN A 56 28.63 -21.43 18.23
CA ASN A 56 28.24 -20.10 17.77
C ASN A 56 26.74 -19.96 17.45
N SER A 57 26.07 -21.02 17.00
CA SER A 57 24.61 -20.99 16.76
C SER A 57 23.83 -21.07 18.07
N VAL A 58 24.42 -21.71 19.08
CA VAL A 58 23.82 -21.95 20.38
C VAL A 58 23.74 -20.64 21.17
N VAL A 59 24.80 -19.82 21.21
CA VAL A 59 24.79 -18.52 21.92
C VAL A 59 23.69 -17.58 21.39
N GLN A 60 23.50 -17.50 20.07
CA GLN A 60 22.47 -16.63 19.48
C GLN A 60 21.05 -17.15 19.75
N THR A 61 20.86 -18.47 19.63
CA THR A 61 19.58 -19.11 19.91
C THR A 61 19.20 -18.96 21.39
N TRP A 62 20.18 -19.05 22.29
CA TRP A 62 19.97 -18.92 23.73
C TRP A 62 19.74 -17.48 24.18
N LYS A 63 20.47 -16.51 23.62
CA LYS A 63 20.20 -15.08 23.86
C LYS A 63 18.76 -14.74 23.49
N HIS A 64 18.29 -15.23 22.35
CA HIS A 64 16.91 -15.03 21.92
C HIS A 64 15.90 -15.70 22.87
N ARG A 65 16.15 -16.94 23.30
CA ARG A 65 15.28 -17.69 24.23
C ARG A 65 15.19 -17.04 25.62
N PHE A 66 16.32 -16.57 26.16
CA PHE A 66 16.36 -15.92 27.47
C PHE A 66 15.59 -14.59 27.45
N ILE A 67 15.79 -13.75 26.42
CA ILE A 67 15.03 -12.49 26.26
C ILE A 67 13.54 -12.78 26.16
N THR A 68 13.13 -13.76 25.36
CA THR A 68 11.71 -14.15 25.22
C THR A 68 11.11 -14.66 26.54
N ALA A 69 11.87 -15.42 27.33
CA ALA A 69 11.43 -15.90 28.65
C ALA A 69 11.28 -14.74 29.65
N VAL A 70 12.27 -13.85 29.75
CA VAL A 70 12.23 -12.67 30.62
C VAL A 70 11.02 -11.78 30.31
N HIS A 71 10.71 -11.60 29.02
CA HIS A 71 9.50 -10.89 28.58
C HIS A 71 8.20 -11.60 28.96
N SER A 72 8.18 -12.93 28.87
CA SER A 72 6.98 -13.74 29.15
C SER A 72 6.66 -13.84 30.65
N PHE A 73 7.67 -13.75 31.52
CA PHE A 73 7.52 -13.89 32.97
C PHE A 73 7.38 -12.55 33.73
N GLN A 74 7.26 -11.42 33.04
CA GLN A 74 7.12 -10.07 33.64
C GLN A 74 8.14 -9.79 34.77
N VAL A 75 9.37 -10.30 34.65
CA VAL A 75 10.40 -10.07 35.66
C VAL A 75 10.70 -8.57 35.71
N LYS A 76 10.45 -7.95 36.87
CA LYS A 76 10.62 -6.49 37.06
C LYS A 76 12.05 -6.10 36.70
N LYS A 77 12.20 -5.21 35.71
CA LYS A 77 13.48 -4.57 35.38
C LYS A 77 14.01 -3.83 36.62
N GLN A 78 15.09 -4.31 37.21
CA GLN A 78 15.95 -3.49 38.06
C GLN A 78 17.10 -2.94 37.22
N ASN A 79 17.31 -1.63 37.31
CA ASN A 79 18.38 -0.90 36.63
C ASN A 79 19.74 -1.35 37.19
N GLY A 80 20.64 -1.86 36.35
CA GLY A 80 22.02 -2.16 36.75
C GLY A 80 22.79 -3.16 35.88
N VAL A 81 22.14 -3.97 35.04
CA VAL A 81 22.79 -5.10 34.36
C VAL A 81 23.55 -4.72 33.07
N GLU A 82 23.33 -3.54 32.51
CA GLU A 82 23.99 -3.15 31.23
C GLU A 82 25.47 -2.77 31.37
N SER A 83 25.93 -2.37 32.56
CA SER A 83 27.33 -1.95 32.76
C SER A 83 28.31 -3.11 32.90
N GLU A 84 27.88 -4.31 33.31
CA GLU A 84 28.78 -5.46 33.51
C GLU A 84 29.03 -6.27 32.22
N ILE A 85 28.16 -6.13 31.21
CA ILE A 85 28.29 -6.85 29.93
C ILE A 85 29.34 -6.22 29.01
N GLN A 86 29.63 -4.92 29.16
CA GLN A 86 30.62 -4.24 28.32
C GLN A 86 32.08 -4.52 28.72
N SER A 87 32.33 -4.91 29.98
CA SER A 87 33.67 -5.21 30.50
C SER A 87 34.24 -6.57 30.09
N ALA A 88 33.42 -7.51 29.59
CA ALA A 88 33.88 -8.86 29.24
C ALA A 88 34.41 -9.02 27.80
N ASN A 89 34.31 -7.99 26.95
CA ASN A 89 34.67 -8.07 25.52
C ASN A 89 36.10 -7.60 25.18
N ALA A 90 36.91 -7.21 26.18
CA ALA A 90 38.23 -6.63 25.93
C ALA A 90 39.40 -7.64 25.88
N GLU A 91 39.19 -8.91 26.25
CA GLU A 91 40.27 -9.90 26.33
C GLU A 91 40.00 -11.15 25.48
N SER A 92 40.19 -11.03 24.15
CA SER A 92 40.88 -12.08 23.36
C SER A 92 41.05 -11.62 21.91
N SER A 93 42.22 -11.07 21.59
CA SER A 93 42.70 -10.90 20.22
C SER A 93 43.78 -11.95 19.93
N GLY A 94 43.66 -12.70 18.83
CA GLY A 94 44.75 -13.52 18.31
C GLY A 94 44.41 -14.46 17.15
N VAL A 95 44.95 -14.15 15.97
CA VAL A 95 45.35 -15.05 14.85
C VAL A 95 44.35 -15.34 13.69
N SER A 96 44.45 -14.49 12.66
CA SER A 96 44.62 -14.69 11.18
C SER A 96 43.82 -15.67 10.27
N THR A 97 43.07 -15.05 9.33
CA THR A 97 42.93 -15.24 7.83
C THR A 97 42.14 -16.41 7.19
N PRO A 98 41.66 -16.30 5.91
CA PRO A 98 40.34 -15.74 5.56
C PRO A 98 39.45 -16.72 4.76
N THR A 99 38.12 -16.55 4.83
CA THR A 99 37.25 -17.08 3.76
C THR A 99 36.01 -16.23 3.57
N THR A 100 35.77 -15.94 2.30
CA THR A 100 34.77 -15.06 1.69
C THR A 100 33.35 -15.52 1.97
N THR A 101 32.52 -14.71 2.64
CA THR A 101 31.07 -14.73 2.42
C THR A 101 30.45 -13.39 2.82
N SER A 102 29.68 -12.84 1.89
CA SER A 102 28.93 -11.58 1.94
C SER A 102 28.15 -11.43 3.26
N LYS A 103 28.55 -10.47 4.10
CA LYS A 103 27.77 -10.03 5.27
C LYS A 103 26.87 -8.87 4.85
N ARG A 104 25.58 -9.21 4.74
CA ARG A 104 24.45 -8.30 4.77
C ARG A 104 24.47 -7.60 6.14
N SER A 105 24.80 -6.32 6.16
CA SER A 105 24.72 -5.47 7.35
C SER A 105 23.26 -5.26 7.72
N VAL A 106 22.78 -6.04 8.70
CA VAL A 106 21.59 -5.70 9.47
C VAL A 106 22.05 -4.72 10.54
N SER A 107 21.85 -3.43 10.28
CA SER A 107 21.98 -2.41 11.32
C SER A 107 20.75 -2.48 12.22
N THR A 108 20.88 -3.15 13.35
CA THR A 108 20.05 -2.91 14.53
C THR A 108 20.38 -1.51 15.03
N ALA A 109 19.51 -0.56 14.74
CA ALA A 109 19.49 0.73 15.41
C ALA A 109 18.12 0.86 16.08
N GLU A 110 18.09 0.65 17.40
CA GLU A 110 17.11 1.30 18.24
C GLU A 110 17.14 2.78 17.91
N SER A 111 15.99 3.30 17.49
CA SER A 111 15.93 4.65 16.98
C SER A 111 14.52 5.18 17.18
N SER A 112 14.34 5.93 18.26
CA SER A 112 13.40 7.05 18.28
C SER A 112 13.82 8.05 17.18
N LYS A 113 13.43 7.76 15.92
CA LYS A 113 13.58 8.67 14.79
C LYS A 113 12.25 9.39 14.60
N THR A 114 12.31 10.71 14.55
CA THR A 114 11.28 11.54 13.95
C THR A 114 11.22 11.16 12.46
N ASP A 115 10.10 10.59 12.01
CA ASP A 115 9.92 10.06 10.65
C ASP A 115 9.71 11.14 9.57
N SER A 116 9.78 12.42 9.94
CA SER A 116 9.88 13.50 8.96
C SER A 116 11.25 13.41 8.27
N CYS A 117 11.26 13.01 7.00
CA CYS A 117 12.48 12.88 6.22
C CYS A 117 13.06 14.28 5.97
N LEU A 118 14.18 14.60 6.64
CA LEU A 118 14.93 15.82 6.37
C LEU A 118 15.34 15.84 4.89
N LEU A 119 15.07 16.95 4.21
CA LEU A 119 15.43 17.07 2.80
C LEU A 119 16.94 17.09 2.63
N SER A 120 17.45 16.13 1.85
CA SER A 120 18.84 16.17 1.41
C SER A 120 19.09 17.37 0.48
N ALA A 121 20.32 17.86 0.45
CA ALA A 121 20.72 18.91 -0.50
C ALA A 121 20.44 18.51 -1.96
N GLN A 122 20.59 17.22 -2.28
CA GLN A 122 20.27 16.67 -3.59
C GLN A 122 18.78 16.80 -3.92
N ASN A 123 17.89 16.53 -2.96
CA ASN A 123 16.43 16.65 -3.17
C ASN A 123 16.02 18.10 -3.37
N LYS A 124 16.57 19.04 -2.58
CA LYS A 124 16.33 20.49 -2.75
C LYS A 124 16.79 20.97 -4.12
N GLU A 125 17.95 20.51 -4.57
CA GLU A 125 18.49 20.84 -5.88
C GLU A 125 17.66 20.24 -7.03
N GLN A 126 17.18 19.00 -6.89
CA GLN A 126 16.28 18.39 -7.87
C GLN A 126 14.95 19.15 -7.96
N TYR A 127 14.43 19.62 -6.83
CA TYR A 127 13.22 20.45 -6.79
C TYR A 127 13.41 21.77 -7.53
N ARG A 128 14.49 22.50 -7.23
CA ARG A 128 14.91 23.72 -7.94
C ARG A 128 15.03 23.50 -9.45
N LYS A 129 15.79 22.48 -9.88
CA LYS A 129 15.93 22.14 -11.30
C LYS A 129 14.61 21.82 -11.98
N SER A 130 13.68 21.19 -11.26
CA SER A 130 12.36 20.88 -11.80
C SER A 130 11.53 22.15 -12.01
N PHE A 131 11.63 23.13 -11.11
CA PHE A 131 10.98 24.44 -11.23
C PHE A 131 11.59 25.28 -12.35
N GLU A 132 12.92 25.41 -12.39
CA GLU A 132 13.64 26.22 -13.40
C GLU A 132 13.41 25.72 -14.84
N ALA A 133 13.07 24.44 -14.99
CA ALA A 133 12.73 23.85 -16.29
C ALA A 133 11.28 24.15 -16.74
N MET A 134 10.43 24.76 -15.90
CA MET A 134 9.05 25.10 -16.24
C MET A 134 8.98 26.39 -17.06
N LYS A 135 8.16 26.39 -18.11
CA LYS A 135 7.90 27.59 -18.91
C LYS A 135 6.69 28.33 -18.38
N ASN A 136 6.81 29.64 -18.20
CA ASN A 136 5.72 30.49 -17.68
C ASN A 136 4.44 30.39 -18.52
N GLU A 137 4.56 30.26 -19.85
CA GLU A 137 3.41 30.07 -20.76
C GLU A 137 2.56 28.81 -20.48
N ASN A 138 3.13 27.84 -19.76
CA ASN A 138 2.49 26.59 -19.40
C ASN A 138 2.21 26.46 -17.90
N LYS A 139 2.58 27.47 -17.08
CA LYS A 139 2.25 27.51 -15.66
C LYS A 139 0.77 27.87 -15.45
N TRP A 140 0.26 27.64 -14.25
CA TRP A 140 -1.14 27.90 -13.93
C TRP A 140 -1.33 29.33 -13.40
N PRO A 141 -1.93 30.25 -14.18
CA PRO A 141 -2.17 31.62 -13.73
C PRO A 141 -3.27 31.67 -12.67
N LEU A 142 -3.02 32.36 -11.56
CA LEU A 142 -3.98 32.55 -10.47
C LEU A 142 -4.53 33.97 -10.42
N ARG A 143 -3.65 34.97 -10.35
CA ARG A 143 -4.02 36.39 -10.24
C ARG A 143 -2.99 37.25 -10.97
N LYS A 144 -3.26 38.55 -11.04
CA LYS A 144 -2.28 39.54 -11.52
C LYS A 144 -1.72 40.34 -10.36
N ASN A 145 -0.45 40.69 -10.47
CA ASN A 145 0.20 41.69 -9.63
C ASN A 145 -0.26 43.12 -9.99
N ASP A 146 0.08 44.08 -9.14
CA ASP A 146 -0.20 45.50 -9.35
C ASP A 146 0.48 46.06 -10.62
N ASP A 147 1.60 45.45 -11.04
CA ASP A 147 2.32 45.77 -12.27
C ASP A 147 1.72 45.11 -13.53
N GLY A 148 0.65 44.32 -13.38
CA GLY A 148 -0.04 43.61 -14.46
C GLY A 148 0.57 42.26 -14.85
N SER A 149 1.66 41.82 -14.20
CA SER A 149 2.26 40.50 -14.39
C SER A 149 1.40 39.39 -13.78
N ASP A 150 1.43 38.20 -14.37
CA ASP A 150 0.68 37.04 -13.85
C ASP A 150 1.43 36.40 -12.68
N ILE A 151 0.70 36.02 -11.64
CA ILE A 151 1.18 35.18 -10.54
C ILE A 151 0.73 33.75 -10.81
N TYR A 152 1.69 32.83 -10.78
CA TYR A 152 1.46 31.42 -11.06
C TYR A 152 1.42 30.58 -9.78
N LEU A 153 0.59 29.54 -9.78
CA LEU A 153 0.49 28.60 -8.65
C LEU A 153 1.83 27.90 -8.39
N GLU A 154 2.56 27.53 -9.44
CA GLU A 154 3.87 26.87 -9.36
C GLU A 154 4.91 27.74 -8.63
N ASP A 155 4.83 29.07 -8.75
CA ASP A 155 5.76 30.00 -8.11
C ASP A 155 5.49 30.04 -6.60
N ILE A 156 4.23 30.15 -6.19
CA ILE A 156 3.81 30.11 -4.78
C ILE A 156 4.20 28.76 -4.14
N MET A 157 3.99 27.66 -4.87
CA MET A 157 4.40 26.33 -4.42
C MET A 157 5.92 26.23 -4.29
N TYR A 158 6.68 26.78 -5.25
CA TYR A 158 8.13 26.77 -5.21
C TYR A 158 8.70 27.54 -4.03
N GLU A 159 8.19 28.75 -3.77
CA GLU A 159 8.59 29.56 -2.61
C GLU A 159 8.37 28.79 -1.30
N PHE A 160 7.18 28.20 -1.12
CA PHE A 160 6.91 27.37 0.06
C PHE A 160 7.83 26.15 0.16
N GLY A 161 8.08 25.45 -0.95
CA GLY A 161 8.98 24.29 -0.96
C GLY A 161 10.44 24.64 -0.63
N VAL A 162 10.90 25.85 -0.95
CA VAL A 162 12.24 26.30 -0.57
C VAL A 162 12.35 26.52 0.96
N GLU A 163 11.29 27.00 1.58
CA GLU A 163 11.21 27.21 3.04
C GLU A 163 11.13 25.88 3.82
N CYS A 164 10.66 24.80 3.18
CA CYS A 164 10.54 23.50 3.82
C CYS A 164 11.91 22.88 4.18
N GLU A 165 12.08 22.48 5.45
CA GLU A 165 13.23 21.68 5.90
C GLU A 165 12.98 20.18 5.72
N PHE A 166 11.73 19.76 5.86
CA PHE A 166 11.29 18.38 5.76
C PHE A 166 10.55 18.12 4.45
N GLU A 167 10.55 16.87 4.04
CA GLU A 167 9.85 16.45 2.84
C GLU A 167 8.34 16.71 2.94
N HIS A 168 7.79 17.22 1.84
CA HIS A 168 6.41 17.68 1.72
C HIS A 168 5.92 17.43 0.28
N LEU A 169 4.59 17.30 0.07
CA LEU A 169 3.97 17.06 -1.24
C LEU A 169 4.36 18.11 -2.29
N VAL A 170 4.59 19.34 -1.85
CA VAL A 170 5.00 20.48 -2.69
C VAL A 170 6.30 20.22 -3.47
N HIS A 171 7.23 19.42 -2.92
CA HIS A 171 8.47 19.05 -3.62
C HIS A 171 8.23 18.14 -4.82
N SER A 172 7.06 17.52 -4.87
CA SER A 172 6.56 16.77 -6.02
C SER A 172 5.52 17.57 -6.80
N PHE A 173 5.37 18.89 -6.60
CA PHE A 173 4.33 19.71 -7.25
C PHE A 173 2.93 19.07 -7.18
N ILE A 174 2.62 18.48 -6.02
CA ILE A 174 1.29 18.00 -5.68
C ILE A 174 0.67 19.01 -4.71
N LEU A 175 -0.49 19.55 -5.08
CA LEU A 175 -1.28 20.42 -4.24
C LEU A 175 -2.39 19.59 -3.59
N ASP A 176 -2.37 19.47 -2.26
CA ASP A 176 -3.51 19.05 -1.46
C ASP A 176 -4.23 20.30 -0.94
N PRO A 177 -5.42 20.65 -1.46
CA PRO A 177 -6.16 21.84 -1.02
C PRO A 177 -6.61 21.81 0.43
N THR A 178 -6.60 20.64 1.09
CA THR A 178 -7.00 20.48 2.49
C THR A 178 -5.85 20.75 3.46
N ASP A 179 -4.62 20.88 2.95
CA ASP A 179 -3.45 21.19 3.75
C ASP A 179 -3.50 22.64 4.26
N LEU A 180 -3.28 22.79 5.56
CA LEU A 180 -3.35 24.07 6.26
C LEU A 180 -2.27 25.05 5.81
N CYS A 181 -1.16 24.59 5.24
CA CYS A 181 -0.07 25.47 4.79
C CYS A 181 -0.50 26.45 3.68
N TRP A 182 -1.60 26.18 2.98
CA TRP A 182 -2.10 27.03 1.92
C TRP A 182 -2.93 28.22 2.39
N LYS A 183 -3.45 28.20 3.62
CA LYS A 183 -4.34 29.26 4.14
C LYS A 183 -3.68 30.64 4.16
N ASP A 184 -2.37 30.67 4.41
CA ASP A 184 -1.60 31.92 4.48
C ASP A 184 -0.98 32.31 3.13
N ARG A 185 -1.16 31.50 2.09
CA ARG A 185 -0.49 31.65 0.78
C ARG A 185 -1.44 31.85 -0.39
N LEU A 186 -2.64 31.29 -0.28
CA LEU A 186 -3.70 31.35 -1.29
C LEU A 186 -4.95 31.91 -0.65
N THR A 187 -5.65 32.77 -1.38
CA THR A 187 -7.01 33.21 -1.00
C THR A 187 -8.01 32.06 -1.15
N ASP A 188 -9.10 32.11 -0.40
CA ASP A 188 -10.18 31.10 -0.49
C ASP A 188 -10.75 31.02 -1.92
N GLU A 189 -10.85 32.15 -2.63
CA GLU A 189 -11.29 32.21 -4.02
C GLU A 189 -10.29 31.57 -4.99
N GLU A 190 -8.99 31.72 -4.75
CA GLU A 190 -7.95 31.03 -5.54
C GLU A 190 -7.99 29.53 -5.33
N LEU A 191 -8.08 29.10 -4.08
CA LEU A 191 -8.12 27.69 -3.74
C LEU A 191 -9.39 27.05 -4.32
N LYS A 192 -10.52 27.72 -4.21
CA LYS A 192 -11.78 27.29 -4.83
C LYS A 192 -11.66 27.19 -6.35
N ARG A 193 -11.05 28.18 -7.03
CA ARG A 193 -10.79 28.10 -8.48
C ARG A 193 -9.93 26.90 -8.85
N VAL A 194 -8.93 26.56 -8.04
CA VAL A 194 -8.09 25.38 -8.27
C VAL A 194 -8.87 24.08 -8.05
N ILE A 195 -9.76 24.03 -7.04
CA ILE A 195 -10.64 22.88 -6.77
C ILE A 195 -11.70 22.69 -7.88
N ASP A 196 -12.21 23.78 -8.45
CA ASP A 196 -13.31 23.75 -9.42
C ASP A 196 -12.84 23.75 -10.90
N ALA A 197 -11.52 23.79 -11.14
CA ALA A 197 -10.93 23.95 -12.48
C ALA A 197 -11.31 22.87 -13.52
N THR A 198 -11.68 21.69 -13.06
CA THR A 198 -12.28 20.60 -13.84
C THR A 198 -13.39 20.01 -13.00
N ASP A 199 -14.35 19.29 -13.62
CA ASP A 199 -15.38 18.55 -12.89
C ASP A 199 -14.73 17.66 -11.81
N PRO A 200 -14.81 18.07 -10.52
CA PRO A 200 -14.19 17.34 -9.43
C PRO A 200 -15.04 16.10 -9.07
N GLY A 201 -16.24 16.00 -9.64
CA GLY A 201 -17.18 14.93 -9.41
C GLY A 201 -16.60 13.56 -9.73
N LEU A 202 -17.00 12.60 -8.89
CA LEU A 202 -16.87 11.19 -9.20
C LEU A 202 -17.96 10.80 -10.22
N PRO A 203 -17.67 9.90 -11.17
CA PRO A 203 -18.62 9.52 -12.21
C PRO A 203 -19.90 8.90 -11.63
N ALA A 204 -20.98 8.91 -12.40
CA ALA A 204 -22.20 8.17 -12.06
C ALA A 204 -21.96 6.66 -12.15
N ILE A 205 -22.67 5.89 -11.32
CA ILE A 205 -22.72 4.43 -11.42
C ILE A 205 -23.81 3.99 -12.41
N GLY A 206 -23.73 2.76 -12.92
CA GLY A 206 -24.72 2.26 -13.88
C GLY A 206 -26.10 2.00 -13.26
N ASP A 207 -27.14 2.17 -14.07
CA ASP A 207 -28.55 2.04 -13.65
C ASP A 207 -28.86 0.67 -13.03
N GLY A 208 -28.27 -0.40 -13.56
CA GLY A 208 -28.45 -1.76 -13.03
C GLY A 208 -27.95 -1.92 -11.60
N VAL A 209 -26.83 -1.26 -11.25
CA VAL A 209 -26.33 -1.23 -9.88
C VAL A 209 -27.19 -0.33 -9.00
N GLN A 210 -27.57 0.85 -9.51
CA GLN A 210 -28.42 1.79 -8.76
C GLN A 210 -29.74 1.14 -8.38
N LEU A 211 -30.34 0.34 -9.27
CA LEU A 211 -31.54 -0.46 -9.02
C LEU A 211 -31.39 -1.39 -7.80
N ILE A 212 -30.23 -2.02 -7.62
CA ILE A 212 -29.99 -2.91 -6.46
C ILE A 212 -30.06 -2.10 -5.15
N PHE A 213 -29.39 -0.95 -5.10
CA PHE A 213 -29.41 -0.09 -3.92
C PHE A 213 -30.82 0.46 -3.64
N ASP A 214 -31.49 0.97 -4.66
CA ASP A 214 -32.86 1.52 -4.54
C ASP A 214 -33.84 0.46 -4.06
N HIS A 215 -33.71 -0.77 -4.54
CA HIS A 215 -34.56 -1.88 -4.12
C HIS A 215 -34.34 -2.24 -2.64
N CYS A 216 -33.09 -2.26 -2.18
CA CYS A 216 -32.77 -2.45 -0.77
C CYS A 216 -33.28 -1.31 0.12
N GLU A 217 -33.05 -0.06 -0.29
CA GLU A 217 -33.49 1.14 0.44
C GLU A 217 -35.02 1.18 0.56
N LYS A 218 -35.74 0.83 -0.52
CA LYS A 218 -37.20 0.71 -0.51
C LYS A 218 -37.69 -0.38 0.43
N ALA A 219 -37.02 -1.54 0.47
CA ALA A 219 -37.38 -2.61 1.39
C ALA A 219 -37.18 -2.18 2.86
N LEU A 220 -36.07 -1.51 3.16
CA LEU A 220 -35.77 -0.99 4.49
C LEU A 220 -36.77 0.07 4.97
N ALA A 221 -37.32 0.89 4.08
CA ALA A 221 -38.34 1.87 4.42
C ALA A 221 -39.65 1.25 4.97
N THR A 222 -39.86 -0.06 4.81
CA THR A 222 -41.03 -0.78 5.33
C THR A 222 -40.81 -1.41 6.70
N VAL A 223 -39.60 -1.31 7.26
CA VAL A 223 -39.24 -1.88 8.57
C VAL A 223 -39.58 -0.87 9.66
N ASP A 224 -40.55 -1.20 10.52
CA ASP A 224 -40.96 -0.35 11.66
C ASP A 224 -39.87 -0.37 12.77
N ASP A 225 -39.29 0.81 13.02
CA ASP A 225 -38.15 0.99 13.95
C ASP A 225 -38.48 0.79 15.45
N GLU A 226 -39.77 0.78 15.83
CA GLU A 226 -40.21 0.81 17.23
C GLU A 226 -40.60 -0.55 17.82
N LYS A 227 -40.81 -1.61 17.01
CA LYS A 227 -41.48 -2.84 17.48
C LYS A 227 -40.59 -4.08 17.66
N SER A 228 -39.35 -4.13 17.18
CA SER A 228 -38.54 -5.34 17.26
C SER A 228 -37.36 -5.24 18.24
N GLY A 229 -37.46 -5.98 19.34
CA GLY A 229 -36.36 -6.25 20.28
C GLY A 229 -35.23 -7.12 19.69
N ARG A 230 -35.12 -7.21 18.35
CA ARG A 230 -34.08 -7.89 17.55
C ARG A 230 -33.75 -7.12 16.26
N ARG A 231 -33.68 -5.78 16.36
CA ARG A 231 -33.59 -4.81 15.24
C ARG A 231 -32.46 -5.07 14.21
N GLY A 232 -31.42 -5.83 14.55
CA GLY A 232 -30.35 -6.18 13.62
C GLY A 232 -30.73 -7.26 12.60
N ASP A 233 -31.37 -8.33 13.05
CA ASP A 233 -31.65 -9.50 12.22
C ASP A 233 -32.74 -9.22 11.18
N ASP A 234 -33.79 -8.49 11.56
CA ASP A 234 -34.87 -8.10 10.65
C ASP A 234 -34.35 -7.24 9.49
N ILE A 235 -33.40 -6.33 9.77
CA ILE A 235 -32.76 -5.49 8.76
C ILE A 235 -31.91 -6.34 7.82
N ILE A 236 -31.11 -7.24 8.38
CA ILE A 236 -30.28 -8.16 7.59
C ILE A 236 -31.14 -9.02 6.67
N ASP A 237 -32.22 -9.61 7.20
CA ASP A 237 -33.10 -10.50 6.45
C ASP A 237 -33.91 -9.75 5.40
N THR A 238 -34.31 -8.51 5.69
CA THR A 238 -34.97 -7.61 4.73
C THR A 238 -34.06 -7.30 3.54
N ILE A 239 -32.80 -6.91 3.79
CA ILE A 239 -31.83 -6.63 2.71
C ILE A 239 -31.52 -7.92 1.96
N TRP A 240 -31.30 -9.03 2.66
CA TRP A 240 -31.02 -10.32 2.04
C TRP A 240 -32.15 -10.74 1.08
N LYS A 241 -33.40 -10.60 1.51
CA LYS A 241 -34.58 -10.88 0.69
C LYS A 241 -34.65 -9.95 -0.52
N ALA A 242 -34.52 -8.64 -0.32
CA ALA A 242 -34.54 -7.66 -1.40
C ALA A 242 -33.45 -7.96 -2.45
N VAL A 243 -32.22 -8.21 -2.03
CA VAL A 243 -31.11 -8.52 -2.93
C VAL A 243 -31.31 -9.82 -3.71
N THR A 244 -31.94 -10.83 -3.10
CA THR A 244 -32.15 -12.15 -3.74
C THR A 244 -33.39 -12.19 -4.63
N GLU A 245 -34.40 -11.35 -4.38
CA GLU A 245 -35.60 -11.22 -5.23
C GLU A 245 -35.29 -10.68 -6.63
N LEU A 246 -34.19 -9.93 -6.78
CA LEU A 246 -33.70 -9.46 -8.08
C LEU A 246 -33.13 -10.61 -8.96
N GLY A 247 -32.99 -11.82 -8.40
CA GLY A 247 -32.32 -12.93 -9.06
C GLY A 247 -30.79 -12.76 -9.09
N PHE A 248 -30.06 -13.75 -9.59
CA PHE A 248 -28.61 -13.68 -9.70
C PHE A 248 -28.17 -13.08 -11.03
N PHE A 249 -27.26 -12.11 -10.95
CA PHE A 249 -26.67 -11.48 -12.13
C PHE A 249 -25.62 -12.40 -12.77
N ASN A 250 -25.50 -12.34 -14.11
CA ASN A 250 -24.48 -13.09 -14.82
C ASN A 250 -23.13 -12.33 -14.72
N PRO A 251 -22.09 -12.89 -14.08
CA PRO A 251 -20.82 -12.18 -13.85
C PRO A 251 -20.08 -11.80 -15.15
N ARG A 252 -20.42 -12.40 -16.29
CA ARG A 252 -19.80 -12.07 -17.58
C ARG A 252 -20.43 -10.85 -18.25
N THR A 253 -21.73 -10.68 -18.11
CA THR A 253 -22.48 -9.61 -18.81
C THR A 253 -22.91 -8.48 -17.88
N HIS A 254 -23.09 -8.77 -16.60
CA HIS A 254 -23.56 -7.88 -15.54
C HIS A 254 -22.59 -7.94 -14.34
N PHE A 255 -21.30 -7.73 -14.63
CA PHE A 255 -20.24 -7.91 -13.63
C PHE A 255 -20.42 -6.95 -12.44
N ASP A 256 -20.76 -5.68 -12.70
CA ASP A 256 -20.83 -4.65 -11.66
C ASP A 256 -22.04 -4.90 -10.74
N GLU A 257 -23.14 -5.41 -11.30
CA GLU A 257 -24.34 -5.86 -10.58
C GLU A 257 -24.08 -7.15 -9.77
N ASP A 258 -23.46 -8.17 -10.36
CA ASP A 258 -23.08 -9.41 -9.67
C ASP A 258 -22.12 -9.13 -8.50
N TRP A 259 -21.11 -8.30 -8.73
CA TRP A 259 -20.18 -7.87 -7.67
C TRP A 259 -20.93 -7.16 -6.54
N THR A 260 -21.79 -6.19 -6.87
CA THR A 260 -22.56 -5.44 -5.85
C THR A 260 -23.43 -6.38 -5.02
N GLN A 261 -24.18 -7.26 -5.69
CA GLN A 261 -25.04 -8.26 -5.04
C GLN A 261 -24.22 -9.17 -4.11
N ARG A 262 -23.13 -9.76 -4.59
CA ARG A 262 -22.28 -10.67 -3.79
C ARG A 262 -21.66 -9.95 -2.60
N THR A 263 -21.13 -8.75 -2.80
CA THR A 263 -20.50 -7.99 -1.72
C THR A 263 -21.50 -7.62 -0.64
N ILE A 264 -22.73 -7.20 -1.00
CA ILE A 264 -23.79 -6.97 0.00
C ILE A 264 -24.05 -8.27 0.78
N LEU A 265 -24.24 -9.41 0.11
CA LEU A 265 -24.47 -10.70 0.78
C LEU A 265 -23.31 -11.12 1.69
N ASP A 266 -22.06 -10.90 1.29
CA ASP A 266 -20.87 -11.18 2.10
C ASP A 266 -20.87 -10.34 3.38
N PHE A 267 -21.18 -9.04 3.30
CA PHE A 267 -21.32 -8.19 4.48
C PHE A 267 -22.50 -8.60 5.36
N LEU A 268 -23.66 -8.95 4.79
CA LEU A 268 -24.80 -9.48 5.56
C LEU A 268 -24.43 -10.72 6.36
N ASN A 269 -23.66 -11.64 5.76
CA ASN A 269 -23.16 -12.81 6.48
C ASN A 269 -22.16 -12.44 7.59
N MET A 270 -21.34 -11.41 7.40
CA MET A 270 -20.46 -10.90 8.46
C MET A 270 -21.25 -10.29 9.62
N TYR A 271 -22.37 -9.61 9.36
CA TYR A 271 -23.24 -9.08 10.40
C TYR A 271 -23.96 -10.18 11.18
N ARG A 272 -24.51 -11.20 10.49
CA ARG A 272 -25.22 -12.32 11.14
C ARG A 272 -24.36 -13.08 12.14
N ASN A 273 -23.07 -13.20 11.84
CA ASN A 273 -22.14 -14.01 12.62
C ASN A 273 -21.26 -13.15 13.54
N ASP A 274 -21.60 -11.87 13.75
CA ASP A 274 -20.81 -10.87 14.50
C ASP A 274 -19.33 -10.77 14.08
N THR A 275 -18.99 -11.29 12.89
CA THR A 275 -17.62 -11.43 12.40
C THR A 275 -16.95 -10.07 12.27
N LEU A 276 -17.70 -9.04 11.85
CA LEU A 276 -17.13 -7.70 11.75
C LEU A 276 -16.78 -7.11 13.14
N LYS A 277 -17.63 -7.33 14.14
CA LYS A 277 -17.35 -6.88 15.52
C LYS A 277 -16.13 -7.58 16.09
N ASP A 278 -16.03 -8.89 15.85
CA ASP A 278 -14.87 -9.69 16.28
C ASP A 278 -13.57 -9.22 15.62
N ILE A 279 -13.60 -8.91 14.33
CA ILE A 279 -12.43 -8.38 13.60
C ILE A 279 -12.01 -7.03 14.15
N ILE A 280 -12.96 -6.14 14.45
CA ILE A 280 -12.65 -4.81 15.01
C ILE A 280 -12.06 -4.93 16.42
N ALA A 281 -12.64 -5.79 17.26
CA ALA A 281 -12.20 -5.93 18.65
C ALA A 281 -10.87 -6.69 18.77
N ASN A 282 -10.71 -7.78 18.01
CA ASN A 282 -9.65 -8.77 18.23
C ASN A 282 -8.87 -9.14 16.96
N GLY A 283 -9.29 -8.67 15.79
CA GLY A 283 -8.72 -9.03 14.50
C GLY A 283 -7.33 -8.45 14.25
N SER A 284 -6.63 -9.06 13.30
CA SER A 284 -5.39 -8.56 12.73
C SER A 284 -5.65 -7.68 11.50
N GLU A 285 -4.62 -6.95 11.03
CA GLU A 285 -4.70 -6.23 9.75
C GLU A 285 -5.09 -7.17 8.59
N MET A 286 -4.56 -8.40 8.64
CA MET A 286 -4.83 -9.42 7.64
C MET A 286 -6.31 -9.85 7.64
N ASP A 287 -7.01 -9.79 8.76
CA ASP A 287 -8.44 -10.09 8.83
C ASP A 287 -9.27 -9.02 8.11
N PHE A 288 -8.91 -7.73 8.29
CA PHE A 288 -9.50 -6.64 7.51
C PHE A 288 -9.23 -6.81 6.02
N VAL A 289 -8.00 -7.17 5.65
CA VAL A 289 -7.64 -7.42 4.25
C VAL A 289 -8.44 -8.59 3.67
N ALA A 290 -8.52 -9.71 4.39
CA ALA A 290 -9.15 -10.93 3.91
C ALA A 290 -10.68 -10.88 3.87
N ARG A 291 -11.32 -9.99 4.63
CA ARG A 291 -12.79 -9.97 4.81
C ARG A 291 -13.44 -8.70 4.27
N CYS A 292 -12.82 -7.53 4.50
CA CYS A 292 -13.34 -6.25 4.01
C CYS A 292 -12.67 -5.85 2.69
N TRP A 293 -11.35 -5.75 2.67
CA TRP A 293 -10.61 -5.26 1.50
C TRP A 293 -10.77 -6.16 0.28
N VAL A 294 -10.86 -7.49 0.47
CA VAL A 294 -11.05 -8.44 -0.64
C VAL A 294 -12.31 -8.11 -1.46
N ASN A 295 -13.34 -7.55 -0.85
CA ASN A 295 -14.55 -7.14 -1.55
C ASN A 295 -14.27 -5.94 -2.47
N LEU A 296 -13.44 -5.00 -2.03
CA LEU A 296 -13.00 -3.86 -2.84
C LEU A 296 -12.08 -4.31 -3.97
N ASP A 297 -11.13 -5.21 -3.70
CA ASP A 297 -10.21 -5.79 -4.70
C ASP A 297 -10.99 -6.50 -5.83
N ARG A 298 -11.98 -7.31 -5.45
CA ARG A 298 -12.86 -8.03 -6.39
C ARG A 298 -13.62 -7.11 -7.34
N CYS A 299 -13.87 -5.86 -6.94
CA CYS A 299 -14.51 -4.86 -7.79
C CYS A 299 -13.75 -4.69 -9.12
N TYR A 300 -12.44 -4.90 -9.15
CA TYR A 300 -11.60 -4.63 -10.32
C TYR A 300 -11.29 -5.86 -11.18
N GLU A 301 -11.79 -7.06 -10.87
CA GLU A 301 -11.37 -8.30 -11.54
C GLU A 301 -11.62 -8.31 -13.06
N ASN A 302 -12.65 -7.63 -13.56
CA ASN A 302 -12.91 -7.53 -14.99
C ASN A 302 -12.06 -6.48 -15.74
N ILE A 303 -11.21 -5.74 -15.03
CA ILE A 303 -10.27 -4.77 -15.60
C ILE A 303 -8.83 -5.20 -15.38
N ALA A 304 -8.52 -5.74 -14.20
CA ALA A 304 -7.18 -6.19 -13.88
C ALA A 304 -6.79 -7.37 -14.78
N VAL A 305 -5.58 -7.32 -15.35
CA VAL A 305 -5.05 -8.50 -16.05
C VAL A 305 -4.61 -9.50 -14.99
N ALA A 306 -5.51 -10.40 -14.63
CA ALA A 306 -5.09 -11.70 -14.13
C ALA A 306 -4.31 -12.38 -15.26
N ALA A 307 -3.00 -12.52 -15.11
CA ALA A 307 -2.25 -13.52 -15.86
C ALA A 307 -2.84 -14.90 -15.52
N ARG A 308 -3.91 -15.28 -16.22
CA ARG A 308 -4.46 -16.63 -16.24
C ARG A 308 -3.49 -17.46 -17.07
N TRP A 309 -2.46 -17.97 -16.41
CA TRP A 309 -1.76 -19.13 -16.96
C TRP A 309 -2.76 -20.29 -16.98
N PHE A 310 -3.19 -20.63 -18.18
CA PHE A 310 -3.88 -21.87 -18.49
C PHE A 310 -2.92 -23.02 -18.17
N PHE A 311 -3.13 -23.75 -17.08
CA PHE A 311 -2.57 -25.08 -16.92
C PHE A 311 -3.68 -26.07 -16.60
N PHE A 312 -3.93 -26.92 -17.58
CA PHE A 312 -4.86 -28.04 -17.57
C PHE A 312 -4.36 -29.15 -16.60
N TYR A 313 -5.28 -29.72 -15.83
CA TYR A 313 -5.32 -31.04 -15.18
C TYR A 313 -4.12 -31.52 -14.33
N PHE A 314 -4.39 -31.94 -13.07
CA PHE A 314 -4.25 -33.34 -12.63
C PHE A 314 -4.74 -33.57 -11.17
N SER A 315 -5.57 -34.61 -11.00
CA SER A 315 -5.75 -35.50 -9.82
C SER A 315 -6.44 -35.00 -8.52
N LEU A 316 -7.68 -35.49 -8.33
CA LEU A 316 -8.51 -35.38 -7.12
C LEU A 316 -8.02 -36.32 -6.00
N LEU A 317 -7.15 -35.84 -5.12
CA LEU A 317 -7.21 -36.12 -3.66
C LEU A 317 -6.18 -35.29 -2.88
N TYR A 318 -5.08 -34.92 -3.53
CA TYR A 318 -4.12 -33.90 -3.03
C TYR A 318 -4.66 -32.45 -3.19
N PHE A 319 -5.79 -32.32 -3.88
CA PHE A 319 -6.33 -31.07 -4.40
C PHE A 319 -6.90 -30.15 -3.32
N ALA A 320 -7.45 -30.62 -2.20
CA ALA A 320 -8.07 -29.70 -1.23
C ALA A 320 -7.04 -28.89 -0.43
N LEU A 321 -5.98 -29.55 0.08
CA LEU A 321 -4.92 -28.88 0.84
C LEU A 321 -4.00 -28.06 -0.07
N CYS A 322 -3.67 -28.61 -1.25
CA CYS A 322 -2.94 -27.86 -2.26
C CYS A 322 -3.77 -26.75 -2.87
N ILE A 323 -5.08 -26.84 -3.06
CA ILE A 323 -5.90 -25.69 -3.49
C ILE A 323 -5.87 -24.61 -2.42
N TRP A 324 -5.96 -24.94 -1.12
CA TRP A 324 -5.92 -23.89 -0.10
C TRP A 324 -4.55 -23.22 -0.05
N LEU A 325 -3.46 -23.99 -0.07
CA LEU A 325 -2.09 -23.46 -0.17
C LEU A 325 -1.79 -22.78 -1.51
N TYR A 326 -2.36 -23.25 -2.62
CA TYR A 326 -2.16 -22.74 -3.98
C TYR A 326 -3.03 -21.53 -4.26
N VAL A 327 -4.25 -21.45 -3.73
CA VAL A 327 -5.06 -20.24 -3.71
C VAL A 327 -4.38 -19.21 -2.80
N PHE A 328 -3.91 -19.61 -1.62
CA PHE A 328 -3.11 -18.74 -0.75
C PHE A 328 -1.82 -18.27 -1.43
N LEU A 329 -1.08 -19.16 -2.11
CA LEU A 329 0.13 -18.84 -2.88
C LEU A 329 -0.14 -18.02 -4.15
N LEU A 330 -1.25 -18.25 -4.87
CA LEU A 330 -1.63 -17.47 -6.06
C LEU A 330 -2.19 -16.10 -5.67
N MET A 331 -2.92 -16.00 -4.56
CA MET A 331 -3.30 -14.70 -4.00
C MET A 331 -2.05 -13.95 -3.53
N ASN A 332 -1.07 -14.62 -2.93
CA ASN A 332 0.20 -13.98 -2.51
C ASN A 332 1.14 -13.63 -3.68
N GLN A 333 1.25 -14.45 -4.73
CA GLN A 333 2.11 -14.15 -5.90
C GLN A 333 1.64 -12.95 -6.72
N LYS A 334 0.33 -12.67 -6.73
CA LYS A 334 -0.21 -11.48 -7.40
C LYS A 334 0.05 -10.18 -6.62
N ARG A 335 0.33 -10.28 -5.32
CA ARG A 335 0.36 -9.14 -4.36
C ARG A 335 1.77 -8.67 -3.99
N ASP A 336 2.82 -9.46 -4.17
CA ASP A 336 4.21 -9.03 -3.89
C ASP A 336 4.92 -8.40 -5.11
N ARG A 337 4.18 -7.59 -5.88
CA ARG A 337 4.75 -6.83 -7.01
C ARG A 337 4.89 -5.36 -6.63
N GLY A 338 6.12 -4.87 -6.65
CA GLY A 338 6.36 -3.44 -6.48
C GLY A 338 5.82 -2.62 -7.64
N CYS A 339 5.41 -1.38 -7.35
CA CYS A 339 4.91 -0.43 -8.33
C CYS A 339 5.95 -0.17 -9.42
N VAL A 340 5.63 -0.50 -10.67
CA VAL A 340 6.58 -0.36 -11.79
C VAL A 340 6.81 1.11 -12.11
N SER A 341 5.79 1.95 -11.89
CA SER A 341 5.87 3.41 -12.04
C SER A 341 6.92 4.00 -11.11
N THR A 342 6.86 3.66 -9.83
CA THR A 342 7.89 4.07 -8.87
C THR A 342 9.24 3.46 -9.20
N LEU A 343 9.30 2.20 -9.65
CA LEU A 343 10.55 1.55 -10.07
C LEU A 343 11.26 2.33 -11.16
N VAL A 344 10.50 2.80 -12.16
CA VAL A 344 11.04 3.60 -13.27
C VAL A 344 11.53 4.95 -12.77
N ARG A 345 10.77 5.66 -11.92
CA ARG A 345 11.20 6.95 -11.37
C ARG A 345 12.53 6.83 -10.60
N VAL A 346 12.61 5.93 -9.63
CA VAL A 346 13.78 5.84 -8.74
C VAL A 346 15.05 5.39 -9.48
N ASN A 347 14.90 4.69 -10.61
CA ASN A 347 16.01 4.25 -11.45
C ASN A 347 16.23 5.12 -12.71
N ASN A 348 15.53 6.25 -12.85
CA ASN A 348 15.54 7.03 -14.09
C ASN A 348 16.91 7.62 -14.43
N ASN A 349 17.73 7.90 -13.42
CA ASN A 349 19.09 8.42 -13.60
C ASN A 349 20.15 7.31 -13.78
N ARG A 350 19.73 6.03 -13.84
CA ARG A 350 20.64 4.89 -14.00
C ARG A 350 21.09 4.82 -15.46
N ALA A 351 22.30 5.31 -15.73
CA ALA A 351 22.89 5.32 -17.06
C ALA A 351 24.06 4.34 -17.18
N ILE A 352 24.22 3.76 -18.38
CA ILE A 352 25.46 3.08 -18.75
C ILE A 352 26.52 4.17 -18.93
N SER A 353 27.60 4.09 -18.15
CA SER A 353 28.76 4.96 -18.30
C SER A 353 29.98 4.12 -18.68
N GLY A 354 30.84 4.66 -19.55
CA GLY A 354 32.12 4.01 -19.88
C GLY A 354 33.23 4.28 -18.86
N LEU A 355 32.96 5.09 -17.85
CA LEU A 355 33.94 5.55 -16.87
C LEU A 355 33.72 4.92 -15.49
N ASN A 356 32.46 4.71 -15.10
CA ASN A 356 32.06 4.16 -13.81
C ASN A 356 31.13 2.94 -13.99
N PRO A 357 31.17 1.96 -13.07
CA PRO A 357 30.21 0.87 -13.02
C PRO A 357 28.77 1.38 -12.99
N ILE A 358 27.85 0.61 -13.57
CA ILE A 358 26.42 0.92 -13.50
C ILE A 358 25.98 0.77 -12.05
N ALA A 359 25.37 1.82 -11.48
CA ALA A 359 24.82 1.78 -10.13
C ALA A 359 23.83 0.61 -9.95
N ASP A 360 23.68 0.11 -8.72
CA ASP A 360 22.72 -0.94 -8.43
C ASP A 360 21.27 -0.46 -8.66
N LYS A 361 20.41 -1.40 -9.06
CA LYS A 361 18.99 -1.13 -9.27
C LYS A 361 18.32 -0.91 -7.91
N GLN A 362 17.70 0.24 -7.73
CA GLN A 362 16.89 0.55 -6.55
C GLN A 362 15.54 -0.19 -6.61
N SER A 363 15.03 -0.58 -5.45
CA SER A 363 13.72 -1.23 -5.32
C SER A 363 12.58 -0.22 -5.43
N SER A 364 11.45 -0.65 -6.00
CA SER A 364 10.19 0.09 -5.95
C SER A 364 9.50 -0.04 -4.60
N VAL A 365 8.57 0.89 -4.36
CA VAL A 365 7.58 0.79 -3.28
C VAL A 365 6.58 -0.32 -3.60
N ARG A 366 6.11 -1.00 -2.54
CA ARG A 366 5.11 -2.06 -2.60
C ARG A 366 3.89 -1.63 -1.79
N PRO A 367 2.87 -1.01 -2.44
CA PRO A 367 1.62 -0.72 -1.76
C PRO A 367 0.82 -2.01 -1.52
N ASP A 368 -0.12 -1.99 -0.58
CA ASP A 368 -0.97 -3.15 -0.27
C ASP A 368 -1.89 -3.54 -1.44
N PHE A 369 -2.31 -2.54 -2.22
CA PHE A 369 -3.12 -2.72 -3.41
C PHE A 369 -2.53 -1.96 -4.61
N LEU A 370 -2.51 -2.63 -5.76
CA LEU A 370 -2.07 -2.04 -7.01
C LEU A 370 -2.92 -2.59 -8.16
N LEU A 371 -3.68 -1.72 -8.80
CA LEU A 371 -4.44 -2.06 -10.00
C LEU A 371 -3.54 -1.99 -11.23
N ILE A 372 -3.35 -3.14 -11.87
CA ILE A 372 -2.52 -3.28 -13.07
C ILE A 372 -3.33 -3.83 -14.23
N ASN A 373 -3.21 -3.20 -15.39
CA ASN A 373 -3.68 -3.75 -16.67
C ASN A 373 -2.58 -3.58 -17.73
N ASN A 374 -2.28 -4.63 -18.48
CA ASN A 374 -1.28 -4.62 -19.56
C ASN A 374 0.07 -3.98 -19.16
N TYR A 375 0.57 -4.34 -17.96
CA TYR A 375 1.82 -3.80 -17.38
C TYR A 375 1.82 -2.27 -17.17
N LEU A 376 0.63 -1.67 -17.07
CA LEU A 376 0.40 -0.29 -16.67
C LEU A 376 -0.27 -0.29 -15.30
N ASP A 377 0.37 0.36 -14.33
CA ASP A 377 -0.23 0.68 -13.03
C ASP A 377 -1.29 1.77 -13.25
N ILE A 378 -2.45 1.69 -12.58
CA ILE A 378 -3.59 2.59 -12.83
C ILE A 378 -4.17 3.18 -11.55
N ALA A 379 -4.21 2.39 -10.48
CA ALA A 379 -4.68 2.80 -9.17
C ALA A 379 -3.85 2.10 -8.10
N VAL A 380 -3.85 2.67 -6.89
CA VAL A 380 -3.10 2.18 -5.74
C VAL A 380 -4.01 2.12 -4.51
N GLY A 381 -3.60 1.43 -3.47
CA GLY A 381 -4.27 1.54 -2.18
C GLY A 381 -3.42 1.03 -1.05
N GLU A 382 -3.71 1.55 0.14
CA GLU A 382 -3.04 1.20 1.39
C GLU A 382 -4.08 0.79 2.43
N CYS A 383 -3.74 -0.20 3.24
CA CYS A 383 -4.57 -0.71 4.32
C CYS A 383 -3.82 -0.56 5.65
N GLY A 384 -4.46 0.02 6.64
CA GLY A 384 -3.95 0.14 8.01
C GLY A 384 -4.86 -0.56 9.00
N LYS A 385 -4.28 -1.29 9.95
CA LYS A 385 -5.04 -1.88 11.06
C LYS A 385 -5.64 -0.82 11.97
N GLU A 386 -4.82 0.14 12.37
CA GLU A 386 -5.18 1.12 13.39
C GLU A 386 -5.80 2.34 12.74
N ASP A 387 -6.91 2.77 13.34
CA ASP A 387 -7.54 4.05 13.09
C ASP A 387 -7.49 4.85 14.39
N VAL A 388 -6.59 5.83 14.45
CA VAL A 388 -6.53 6.77 15.58
C VAL A 388 -7.18 8.10 15.24
N GLY A 389 -8.06 8.12 14.24
CA GLY A 389 -8.86 9.28 13.87
C GLY A 389 -8.15 10.29 12.98
N GLY A 390 -7.22 9.88 12.11
CA GLY A 390 -6.54 10.81 11.20
C GLY A 390 -5.13 11.21 11.64
N ILE A 391 -4.79 10.99 12.91
CA ILE A 391 -3.53 11.46 13.50
C ILE A 391 -2.44 10.38 13.51
N GLY A 392 -2.76 9.20 12.98
CA GLY A 392 -1.88 8.04 13.01
C GLY A 392 -0.65 8.29 12.15
N LYS A 393 0.51 7.87 12.62
CA LYS A 393 1.76 7.99 11.85
C LYS A 393 1.66 7.34 10.47
N LYS A 394 1.03 6.16 10.39
CA LYS A 394 0.74 5.45 9.13
C LYS A 394 -0.15 6.30 8.21
N GLU A 395 -1.18 6.93 8.77
CA GLU A 395 -2.10 7.79 8.02
C GLU A 395 -1.43 9.09 7.52
N ILE A 396 -0.66 9.76 8.38
CA ILE A 396 0.02 11.02 8.02
C ILE A 396 1.13 10.74 6.99
N VAL A 397 1.98 9.74 7.23
CA VAL A 397 3.15 9.52 6.36
C VAL A 397 2.78 8.73 5.11
N GLU A 398 2.08 7.60 5.25
CA GLU A 398 1.79 6.77 4.08
C GLU A 398 0.69 7.41 3.24
N LYS A 399 -0.45 7.75 3.84
CA LYS A 399 -1.59 8.29 3.09
C LYS A 399 -1.39 9.74 2.62
N HIS A 400 -0.82 10.64 3.43
CA HIS A 400 -0.68 12.06 3.03
C HIS A 400 0.66 12.40 2.35
N LEU A 401 1.67 11.52 2.36
CA LEU A 401 2.95 11.79 1.67
C LEU A 401 3.34 10.70 0.67
N HIS A 402 3.37 9.43 1.05
CA HIS A 402 3.85 8.37 0.16
C HIS A 402 2.85 8.04 -0.96
N THR A 403 1.59 7.77 -0.63
CA THR A 403 0.54 7.40 -1.57
C THR A 403 0.35 8.44 -2.68
N PRO A 404 0.26 9.76 -2.41
CA PRO A 404 0.13 10.76 -3.48
C PRO A 404 1.34 10.80 -4.41
N LYS A 405 2.56 10.53 -3.91
CA LYS A 405 3.76 10.42 -4.75
C LYS A 405 3.72 9.17 -5.63
N ILE A 406 3.23 8.04 -5.12
CA ILE A 406 3.00 6.84 -5.94
C ILE A 406 1.93 7.12 -7.00
N MET A 407 0.84 7.79 -6.64
CA MET A 407 -0.19 8.22 -7.60
C MET A 407 0.38 9.11 -8.70
N LYS A 408 1.28 10.04 -8.35
CA LYS A 408 1.99 10.88 -9.33
C LYS A 408 2.91 10.05 -10.23
N ASP A 409 3.64 9.08 -9.67
CA ASP A 409 4.46 8.16 -10.47
C ASP A 409 3.62 7.42 -11.50
N ILE A 410 2.46 6.89 -11.06
CA ILE A 410 1.47 6.21 -11.91
C ILE A 410 0.96 7.17 -13.00
N PHE A 411 0.57 8.40 -12.62
CA PHE A 411 0.10 9.44 -13.54
C PHE A 411 1.12 9.72 -14.66
N VAL A 412 2.38 9.95 -14.29
CA VAL A 412 3.46 10.22 -15.25
C VAL A 412 3.70 9.03 -16.18
N ARG A 413 3.60 7.79 -15.67
CA ARG A 413 3.74 6.59 -16.50
C ARG A 413 2.58 6.42 -17.48
N ILE A 414 1.35 6.71 -17.06
CA ILE A 414 0.17 6.71 -17.94
C ILE A 414 0.39 7.70 -19.09
N LEU A 415 0.87 8.91 -18.79
CA LEU A 415 1.19 9.90 -19.82
C LEU A 415 2.29 9.42 -20.76
N ALA A 416 3.36 8.82 -20.25
CA ALA A 416 4.40 8.26 -21.08
C ALA A 416 3.86 7.19 -22.05
N LYS A 417 2.95 6.31 -21.60
CA LYS A 417 2.28 5.32 -22.46
C LYS A 417 1.31 5.94 -23.47
N GLY A 418 0.75 7.11 -23.16
CA GLY A 418 -0.06 7.93 -24.07
C GLY A 418 0.73 8.97 -24.84
N TYR A 419 2.06 8.80 -24.98
CA TYR A 419 2.96 9.67 -25.75
C TYR A 419 3.04 11.14 -25.26
N GLY A 420 2.78 11.39 -23.99
CA GLY A 420 2.93 12.70 -23.35
C GLY A 420 1.90 13.74 -23.77
N GLU A 421 0.81 13.34 -24.42
CA GLU A 421 -0.20 14.27 -24.96
C GLU A 421 -0.84 15.14 -23.86
N SER A 422 -0.92 16.43 -24.13
CA SER A 422 -1.41 17.41 -23.15
C SER A 422 -2.91 17.27 -22.89
N SER A 423 -3.68 16.97 -23.93
CA SER A 423 -5.11 16.67 -23.81
C SER A 423 -5.37 15.44 -22.94
N LEU A 424 -4.47 14.45 -22.97
CA LEU A 424 -4.53 13.29 -22.09
C LEU A 424 -4.23 13.70 -20.64
N ALA A 425 -3.18 14.49 -20.41
CA ALA A 425 -2.80 14.99 -19.07
C ALA A 425 -3.94 15.74 -18.36
N ARG A 426 -4.73 16.52 -19.09
CA ARG A 426 -5.86 17.27 -18.52
C ARG A 426 -7.10 16.43 -18.23
N SER A 427 -7.11 15.16 -18.63
CA SER A 427 -8.34 14.36 -18.61
C SER A 427 -8.22 13.01 -17.92
N ILE A 428 -7.01 12.57 -17.57
CA ILE A 428 -6.80 11.37 -16.75
C ILE A 428 -6.86 11.69 -15.26
N LYS A 429 -7.32 10.73 -14.47
CA LYS A 429 -7.35 10.79 -13.00
C LYS A 429 -6.78 9.48 -12.46
N VAL A 430 -5.92 9.54 -11.46
CA VAL A 430 -5.40 8.36 -10.73
C VAL A 430 -6.08 8.31 -9.39
N THR A 431 -6.56 7.13 -8.99
CA THR A 431 -7.28 6.94 -7.72
C THR A 431 -6.46 6.13 -6.72
N ALA A 432 -6.58 6.48 -5.44
CA ALA A 432 -6.06 5.70 -4.34
C ALA A 432 -7.19 5.38 -3.35
N ILE A 433 -7.27 4.12 -2.92
CA ILE A 433 -8.16 3.71 -1.82
C ILE A 433 -7.29 3.61 -0.57
N ASN A 434 -7.66 4.32 0.50
CA ASN A 434 -7.02 4.20 1.79
C ASN A 434 -8.05 3.66 2.79
N GLN A 435 -7.77 2.53 3.43
CA GLN A 435 -8.59 1.99 4.50
C GLN A 435 -7.78 1.93 5.79
N ASN A 436 -8.32 2.46 6.87
CA ASN A 436 -7.77 2.35 8.21
C ASN A 436 -8.86 1.75 9.10
N SER A 437 -8.69 0.53 9.58
CA SER A 437 -9.75 -0.22 10.26
C SER A 437 -11.03 -0.27 9.41
N THR A 438 -12.14 0.29 9.91
CA THR A 438 -13.42 0.43 9.22
C THR A 438 -13.52 1.70 8.36
N ARG A 439 -12.62 2.67 8.55
CA ARG A 439 -12.67 3.95 7.86
C ARG A 439 -12.02 3.85 6.49
N LEU A 440 -12.74 4.28 5.46
CA LEU A 440 -12.32 4.28 4.08
C LEU A 440 -12.38 5.69 3.51
N GLN A 441 -11.34 6.07 2.79
CA GLN A 441 -11.29 7.31 2.02
C GLN A 441 -10.66 7.04 0.66
N VAL A 442 -11.21 7.67 -0.37
CA VAL A 442 -10.60 7.69 -1.70
C VAL A 442 -9.95 9.04 -1.95
N SER A 443 -8.72 8.99 -2.47
CA SER A 443 -8.00 10.13 -3.03
C SER A 443 -7.99 10.06 -4.55
N VAL A 444 -8.10 11.21 -5.22
CA VAL A 444 -8.09 11.35 -6.67
C VAL A 444 -7.03 12.38 -7.04
N LEU A 445 -6.04 11.97 -7.84
CA LEU A 445 -4.97 12.83 -8.34
C LEU A 445 -5.20 13.11 -9.83
N ASP A 446 -5.26 14.38 -10.20
CA ASP A 446 -5.36 14.85 -11.58
C ASP A 446 -4.44 16.05 -11.84
N SER A 447 -4.37 16.54 -13.08
CA SER A 447 -3.61 17.76 -13.43
C SER A 447 -4.46 18.68 -14.30
N PRO A 448 -5.40 19.42 -13.70
CA PRO A 448 -6.37 20.25 -14.43
C PRO A 448 -5.72 21.47 -15.12
N GLY A 449 -4.63 22.00 -14.58
CA GLY A 449 -3.92 23.16 -15.11
C GLY A 449 -2.43 23.10 -14.79
N GLY A 450 -1.65 23.85 -15.56
CA GLY A 450 -0.23 24.01 -15.29
C GLY A 450 0.60 22.73 -15.23
N TYR A 451 1.58 22.75 -14.35
CA TYR A 451 2.49 21.65 -14.02
C TYR A 451 2.20 21.00 -12.66
N VAL A 452 1.08 21.40 -12.05
CA VAL A 452 0.66 20.95 -10.73
C VAL A 452 -0.28 19.76 -10.86
N CYS A 453 -0.07 18.76 -10.02
CA CYS A 453 -1.05 17.72 -9.76
C CYS A 453 -1.91 18.16 -8.58
N ARG A 454 -3.23 18.09 -8.71
CA ARG A 454 -4.17 18.37 -7.63
C ARG A 454 -4.58 17.04 -6.99
N LEU A 455 -4.56 16.97 -5.67
CA LEU A 455 -5.01 15.84 -4.88
C LEU A 455 -6.34 16.19 -4.21
N LEU A 456 -7.42 15.50 -4.58
CA LEU A 456 -8.73 15.65 -3.97
C LEU A 456 -9.06 14.43 -3.14
N ASN A 457 -9.60 14.65 -1.95
CA ASN A 457 -10.00 13.58 -1.04
C ASN A 457 -11.52 13.57 -0.90
N THR A 458 -12.10 12.38 -0.89
CA THR A 458 -13.50 12.19 -0.50
C THR A 458 -13.68 12.36 1.01
N ASN A 459 -14.92 12.46 1.48
CA ASN A 459 -15.19 12.34 2.92
C ASN A 459 -14.76 10.95 3.42
N ASN A 460 -14.53 10.85 4.73
CA ASN A 460 -14.33 9.56 5.36
C ASN A 460 -15.68 8.80 5.39
N PHE A 461 -15.65 7.57 4.93
CA PHE A 461 -16.76 6.62 5.05
C PHE A 461 -16.38 5.54 6.05
N GLU A 462 -17.35 4.96 6.74
CA GLU A 462 -17.08 3.93 7.74
C GLU A 462 -17.86 2.67 7.41
N ILE A 463 -17.23 1.50 7.48
CA ILE A 463 -17.93 0.23 7.39
C ILE A 463 -18.79 0.10 8.66
N PRO A 464 -20.12 0.02 8.55
CA PRO A 464 -20.99 0.07 9.71
C PRO A 464 -20.77 -1.18 10.57
N THR A 465 -20.75 -1.03 11.88
CA THR A 465 -20.64 -2.17 12.82
C THR A 465 -21.99 -2.77 13.21
N ILE A 466 -23.06 -2.05 12.85
CA ILE A 466 -24.44 -2.32 13.24
C ILE A 466 -25.35 -2.28 12.01
N PRO A 467 -26.25 -3.26 11.82
CA PRO A 467 -27.00 -3.41 10.57
C PRO A 467 -27.84 -2.21 10.13
N HIS A 468 -28.37 -1.42 11.08
CA HIS A 468 -29.21 -0.26 10.75
C HIS A 468 -28.48 0.85 9.98
N LEU A 469 -27.14 0.84 9.99
CA LEU A 469 -26.33 1.80 9.25
C LEU A 469 -25.90 1.28 7.87
N ILE A 470 -26.31 0.07 7.45
CA ILE A 470 -25.91 -0.51 6.15
C ILE A 470 -26.25 0.42 4.99
N SER A 471 -27.50 0.88 4.89
CA SER A 471 -27.91 1.77 3.79
C SER A 471 -27.16 3.11 3.82
N ALA A 472 -27.01 3.70 5.01
CA ALA A 472 -26.40 5.01 5.17
C ALA A 472 -24.86 5.02 5.04
N GLN A 473 -24.19 3.90 5.32
CA GLN A 473 -22.72 3.83 5.42
C GLN A 473 -22.09 2.82 4.46
N LEU A 474 -22.61 1.59 4.36
CA LEU A 474 -22.04 0.58 3.47
C LEU A 474 -22.32 0.88 1.99
N PHE A 475 -23.55 1.26 1.63
CA PHE A 475 -23.88 1.53 0.22
C PHE A 475 -23.04 2.65 -0.39
N PRO A 476 -22.80 3.79 0.29
CA PRO A 476 -21.84 4.79 -0.19
C PRO A 476 -20.43 4.26 -0.44
N ILE A 477 -19.91 3.35 0.40
CA ILE A 477 -18.59 2.71 0.20
C ILE A 477 -18.59 1.87 -1.08
N LEU A 478 -19.62 1.07 -1.30
CA LEU A 478 -19.74 0.23 -2.51
C LEU A 478 -19.90 1.08 -3.77
N LYS A 479 -20.73 2.13 -3.71
CA LYS A 479 -20.85 3.15 -4.76
C LYS A 479 -19.49 3.77 -5.05
N LEU A 480 -18.73 4.14 -4.01
CA LEU A 480 -17.40 4.74 -4.14
C LEU A 480 -16.40 3.82 -4.84
N ALA A 481 -16.35 2.53 -4.50
CA ALA A 481 -15.50 1.53 -5.16
C ALA A 481 -15.82 1.37 -6.66
N LEU A 482 -17.10 1.42 -7.03
CA LEU A 482 -17.51 1.40 -8.44
C LEU A 482 -17.14 2.68 -9.17
N LYS A 483 -17.25 3.84 -8.52
CA LYS A 483 -16.87 5.11 -9.13
C LYS A 483 -15.37 5.18 -9.42
N THR A 484 -14.52 4.70 -8.51
CA THR A 484 -13.07 4.60 -8.76
C THR A 484 -12.74 3.59 -9.86
N LYS A 485 -13.48 2.47 -9.92
CA LYS A 485 -13.40 1.52 -11.04
C LYS A 485 -13.72 2.17 -12.39
N ILE A 486 -14.77 2.99 -12.47
CA ILE A 486 -15.14 3.71 -13.71
C ILE A 486 -14.02 4.67 -14.11
N ILE A 487 -13.41 5.38 -13.15
CA ILE A 487 -12.24 6.24 -13.41
C ILE A 487 -11.10 5.41 -14.03
N ALA A 488 -10.77 4.27 -13.45
CA ALA A 488 -9.73 3.37 -13.96
C ALA A 488 -10.03 2.87 -15.39
N LYS A 489 -11.28 2.47 -15.68
CA LYS A 489 -11.73 2.08 -17.04
C LYS A 489 -11.57 3.23 -18.03
N ASN A 490 -11.95 4.45 -17.63
CA ASN A 490 -11.86 5.63 -18.48
C ASN A 490 -10.41 5.98 -18.84
N VAL A 491 -9.47 5.85 -17.89
CA VAL A 491 -8.04 6.04 -18.15
C VAL A 491 -7.54 5.03 -19.18
N LEU A 492 -7.86 3.75 -19.01
CA LEU A 492 -7.47 2.69 -19.95
C LEU A 492 -7.98 2.97 -21.35
N LYS A 493 -9.27 3.27 -21.48
CA LYS A 493 -9.90 3.58 -22.78
C LYS A 493 -9.19 4.75 -23.46
N LYS A 494 -8.92 5.84 -22.73
CA LYS A 494 -8.22 7.01 -23.28
C LYS A 494 -6.80 6.69 -23.73
N VAL A 495 -6.05 5.90 -22.96
CA VAL A 495 -4.68 5.49 -23.35
C VAL A 495 -4.73 4.62 -24.61
N GLU A 496 -5.65 3.67 -24.70
CA GLU A 496 -5.81 2.81 -25.87
C GLU A 496 -6.21 3.60 -27.12
N GLU A 497 -7.12 4.57 -27.00
CA GLU A 497 -7.52 5.46 -28.08
C GLU A 497 -6.34 6.29 -28.59
N GLN A 498 -5.51 6.83 -27.69
CA GLN A 498 -4.29 7.55 -28.05
C GLN A 498 -3.22 6.64 -28.68
N GLN A 499 -3.17 5.37 -28.29
CA GLN A 499 -2.26 4.40 -28.91
C GLN A 499 -2.69 4.06 -30.33
N LYS A 500 -3.98 3.79 -30.54
CA LYS A 500 -4.55 3.48 -31.86
C LYS A 500 -4.38 4.62 -32.86
N SER A 501 -4.46 5.88 -32.42
CA SER A 501 -4.30 7.04 -33.30
C SER A 501 -2.86 7.21 -33.83
N LYS A 502 -1.84 6.67 -33.14
CA LYS A 502 -0.42 6.81 -33.51
C LYS A 502 0.21 5.57 -34.14
N THR A 503 -0.43 4.40 -34.08
CA THR A 503 0.12 3.11 -34.58
C THR A 503 0.22 2.95 -36.11
N ASN A 504 0.02 4.01 -36.90
CA ASN A 504 0.18 3.96 -38.37
C ASN A 504 1.64 4.16 -38.86
N THR A 505 2.62 4.20 -37.96
CA THR A 505 4.05 4.26 -38.34
C THR A 505 4.64 2.86 -38.51
N GLU A 506 5.25 2.59 -39.66
CA GLU A 506 6.06 1.39 -39.89
C GLU A 506 7.18 1.28 -38.85
N PRO A 507 7.55 0.05 -38.42
CA PRO A 507 8.66 -0.15 -37.51
C PRO A 507 9.96 0.33 -38.15
N ASP A 508 10.55 1.38 -37.60
CA ASP A 508 11.82 1.95 -38.06
C ASP A 508 12.97 1.52 -37.14
N ILE A 509 14.12 1.20 -37.74
CA ILE A 509 15.40 0.93 -37.04
C ILE A 509 15.95 2.24 -36.45
N VAL A 510 15.60 3.39 -37.05
CA VAL A 510 16.06 4.71 -36.65
C VAL A 510 14.94 5.44 -35.90
N CYS A 511 14.93 5.32 -34.57
CA CYS A 511 14.15 6.22 -33.71
C CYS A 511 14.77 7.64 -33.71
N LEU A 512 14.68 8.36 -34.83
CA LEU A 512 14.83 9.81 -34.81
C LEU A 512 13.65 10.35 -34.01
N ASN A 513 13.93 10.92 -32.84
CA ASN A 513 12.97 11.64 -32.00
C ASN A 513 12.25 12.69 -32.85
N LYS A 514 11.16 12.33 -33.52
CA LYS A 514 10.17 13.29 -33.97
C LYS A 514 9.64 13.91 -32.69
N LYS A 515 10.07 15.15 -32.41
CA LYS A 515 9.40 16.00 -31.43
C LYS A 515 7.96 16.12 -31.91
N ALA A 516 7.08 15.26 -31.40
CA ALA A 516 5.66 15.54 -31.43
C ALA A 516 5.47 16.91 -30.77
N ALA A 517 4.46 17.66 -31.21
CA ALA A 517 4.05 18.91 -30.57
C ALA A 517 3.45 18.58 -29.19
N THR A 518 4.32 18.18 -28.28
CA THR A 518 4.02 17.82 -26.90
C THR A 518 4.35 19.05 -26.07
N ILE A 519 3.47 19.45 -25.14
CA ILE A 519 3.91 20.37 -24.08
C ILE A 519 5.17 19.78 -23.46
N GLU A 520 6.21 20.61 -23.32
CA GLU A 520 7.37 20.24 -22.51
C GLU A 520 6.90 20.17 -21.06
N LEU A 521 6.45 18.98 -20.67
CA LEU A 521 6.17 18.63 -19.28
C LEU A 521 7.49 18.79 -18.49
N PRO A 522 7.47 19.28 -17.25
CA PRO A 522 8.68 19.53 -16.50
C PRO A 522 9.33 18.19 -16.13
N PRO A 523 10.58 18.20 -15.67
CA PRO A 523 11.25 17.02 -15.11
C PRO A 523 10.40 16.30 -14.04
N CYS A 524 9.55 17.02 -13.32
CA CYS A 524 8.68 16.44 -12.29
C CYS A 524 7.43 15.71 -12.83
N LEU A 525 7.07 15.91 -14.11
CA LEU A 525 5.99 15.19 -14.81
C LEU A 525 6.49 14.39 -16.02
N THR A 526 7.80 14.28 -16.22
CA THR A 526 8.41 13.52 -17.31
C THR A 526 9.25 12.37 -16.80
N VAL A 527 9.21 11.25 -17.52
CA VAL A 527 10.24 10.22 -17.40
C VAL A 527 11.42 10.68 -18.26
N ASN A 528 12.47 11.22 -17.66
CA ASN A 528 13.69 11.63 -18.39
C ASN A 528 14.33 10.47 -19.17
N ASN A 529 13.89 10.23 -20.42
CA ASN A 529 14.59 9.36 -21.36
C ASN A 529 15.75 10.07 -22.06
N LYS A 530 16.62 10.79 -21.32
CA LYS A 530 17.79 11.45 -21.91
C LYS A 530 19.07 10.90 -21.31
N ARG A 531 19.85 10.19 -22.15
CA ARG A 531 21.32 10.17 -22.02
C ARG A 531 21.80 11.61 -22.10
N GLN A 532 22.15 12.21 -20.97
CA GLN A 532 22.94 13.45 -20.98
C GLN A 532 24.33 13.10 -21.51
N LYS A 533 24.67 13.60 -22.70
CA LYS A 533 26.08 13.77 -23.08
C LYS A 533 26.60 14.90 -22.22
N VAL A 534 27.46 14.57 -21.26
CA VAL A 534 28.28 15.56 -20.56
C VAL A 534 29.23 16.16 -21.58
N SER A 535 29.01 17.41 -21.97
CA SER A 535 30.02 18.21 -22.66
C SER A 535 31.09 18.55 -21.64
N LYS A 536 32.34 18.16 -21.93
CA LYS A 536 33.54 18.63 -21.24
C LYS A 536 33.84 20.07 -21.63
#